data_AF-A0A4R0YFI3-F1
#
_entry.id   AF-A0A4R0YFI3-F1
#
_cell.length_a   1.000
_cell.length_b   1.000
_cell.length_c   1.000
_cell.angle_alpha   90.00
_cell.angle_beta   90.00
_cell.angle_gamma   90.00
#
_symmetry.space_group_name_H-M   'P 1'
#
loop_
_entity.id
_entity.type
_entity.pdbx_description
1 polymer ?
#
loop_
_entity_poly.entity_id
_entity_poly.type
_entity_poly.pdbx_seq_one_letter_code
_entity_poly.pdbx_strand_id
1 'polypeptide(L)'
;MGNPVPEWTSATGEPLSHAIGRLGEREAAFFLGQEGWVVLYGPGGSQRFPRSGTQRVHQPTTKGLDLIAFNPKDGSVLILDNKAGGGAHVVNDVSAFTSDLAKKLKNRITKLERGRAHLPPWALKDMDRGIAALKEAEQALAGKGKWPSKVRLAISNAAGNATGLSKELAKQLADKGIHFIDVNAAKKLATPSKVRRGILRATAHRLRQKTAGQELKALEKLAGRRVAGAAGRAGVEALEKAAAKATGKALLRAGAKAAARRTMSLLPVVGWGFSAKDAVAGVEDILRGHTARGLAGIGMAVADVGSDLVHVGNAVSGVGGTALSLGLQGALVAGQLGIEMDRMKDKMEELQKEIRDKGRIPDDRHLRDEFGLDEEAIADLKKSIAEQDSSPPTPDDLPPPPDWGQEWDMEWPEPPPPPPHHAPGKPVPPPAAPTGPNAPFWNQPIA
;
A
#
# COMPACT_ATOMS: atom_id res chain seq x y z
N MET A 1 -2.05 -47.99 14.19
CA MET A 1 -2.31 -46.53 14.18
C MET A 1 -1.11 -45.90 13.50
N GLY A 2 -1.28 -45.32 12.31
CA GLY A 2 -0.16 -44.67 11.59
C GLY A 2 0.22 -43.37 12.29
N ASN A 3 1.52 -43.10 12.44
CA ASN A 3 1.99 -41.80 12.91
C ASN A 3 1.44 -40.72 11.98
N PRO A 4 0.80 -39.65 12.49
CA PRO A 4 0.34 -38.56 11.65
C PRO A 4 1.54 -37.97 10.90
N VAL A 5 1.37 -37.72 9.61
CA VAL A 5 2.38 -37.04 8.79
C VAL A 5 2.66 -35.69 9.46
N PRO A 6 3.93 -35.33 9.74
CA PRO A 6 4.24 -34.05 10.37
C PRO A 6 3.68 -32.91 9.52
N GLU A 7 2.86 -32.07 10.14
CA GLU A 7 2.29 -30.91 9.47
C GLU A 7 3.41 -29.93 9.15
N TRP A 8 3.61 -29.63 7.86
CA TRP A 8 4.61 -28.67 7.41
C TRP A 8 4.30 -27.31 8.06
N THR A 9 5.30 -26.71 8.69
CA THR A 9 5.19 -25.37 9.27
C THR A 9 5.91 -24.35 8.38
N SER A 10 5.36 -23.15 8.31
CA SER A 10 5.98 -21.98 7.70
C SER A 10 7.14 -21.45 8.57
N ALA A 11 7.95 -20.54 8.03
CA ALA A 11 9.03 -19.88 8.76
C ALA A 11 8.56 -19.14 10.04
N THR A 12 7.26 -18.87 10.18
CA THR A 12 6.66 -18.26 11.38
C THR A 12 6.14 -19.28 12.39
N GLY A 13 6.43 -20.58 12.20
CA GLY A 13 5.97 -21.67 13.10
C GLY A 13 4.49 -22.04 12.93
N GLU A 14 3.81 -21.51 11.91
CA GLU A 14 2.40 -21.77 11.65
C GLU A 14 2.21 -22.90 10.64
N PRO A 15 1.17 -23.73 10.76
CA PRO A 15 0.78 -24.70 9.74
C PRO A 15 0.73 -24.10 8.33
N LEU A 16 1.35 -24.78 7.36
CA LEU A 16 1.43 -24.33 5.97
C LEU A 16 0.04 -24.06 5.36
N SER A 17 -0.96 -24.86 5.73
CA SER A 17 -2.37 -24.69 5.34
C SER A 17 -2.92 -23.32 5.73
N HIS A 18 -2.63 -22.85 6.96
CA HIS A 18 -3.03 -21.52 7.43
C HIS A 18 -2.25 -20.41 6.71
N ALA A 19 -0.95 -20.63 6.47
CA ALA A 19 -0.12 -19.65 5.78
C ALA A 19 -0.63 -19.41 4.35
N ILE A 20 -0.99 -20.49 3.64
CA ILE A 20 -1.63 -20.44 2.33
C ILE A 20 -3.00 -19.73 2.42
N GLY A 21 -3.81 -20.06 3.43
CA GLY A 21 -5.08 -19.39 3.70
C GLY A 21 -4.95 -17.86 3.74
N ARG A 22 -4.02 -17.36 4.58
CA ARG A 22 -3.76 -15.91 4.70
C ARG A 22 -3.21 -15.28 3.44
N LEU A 23 -2.32 -15.98 2.72
CA LEU A 23 -1.83 -15.49 1.43
C LEU A 23 -3.00 -15.33 0.44
N GLY A 24 -3.93 -16.29 0.44
CA GLY A 24 -5.15 -16.22 -0.34
C GLY A 24 -6.05 -15.05 0.02
N GLU A 25 -6.28 -14.80 1.30
CA GLU A 25 -7.08 -13.64 1.75
C GLU A 25 -6.46 -12.31 1.30
N ARG A 26 -5.13 -12.18 1.40
CA ARG A 26 -4.39 -11.00 0.93
C ARG A 26 -4.50 -10.84 -0.58
N GLU A 27 -4.39 -11.94 -1.30
CA GLU A 27 -4.50 -11.97 -2.74
C GLU A 27 -5.91 -11.61 -3.22
N ALA A 28 -6.95 -12.09 -2.53
CA ALA A 28 -8.33 -11.71 -2.77
C ALA A 28 -8.56 -10.21 -2.51
N ALA A 29 -8.06 -9.68 -1.38
CA ALA A 29 -8.12 -8.25 -1.08
C ALA A 29 -7.46 -7.40 -2.17
N PHE A 30 -6.28 -7.82 -2.64
CA PHE A 30 -5.56 -7.11 -3.70
C PHE A 30 -6.33 -7.13 -5.02
N PHE A 31 -6.84 -8.29 -5.43
CA PHE A 31 -7.68 -8.44 -6.62
C PHE A 31 -8.89 -7.51 -6.56
N LEU A 32 -9.61 -7.50 -5.42
CA LEU A 32 -10.76 -6.62 -5.22
C LEU A 32 -10.37 -5.14 -5.29
N GLY A 33 -9.23 -4.76 -4.73
CA GLY A 33 -8.70 -3.39 -4.84
C GLY A 33 -8.39 -2.97 -6.28
N GLN A 34 -7.89 -3.88 -7.12
CA GLN A 34 -7.67 -3.63 -8.55
C GLN A 34 -8.99 -3.40 -9.30
N GLU A 35 -10.06 -4.09 -8.89
CA GLU A 35 -11.41 -3.93 -9.41
C GLU A 35 -12.15 -2.71 -8.82
N GLY A 36 -11.48 -1.91 -7.97
CA GLY A 36 -12.02 -0.67 -7.40
C GLY A 36 -12.89 -0.87 -6.16
N TRP A 37 -12.80 -2.02 -5.50
CA TRP A 37 -13.48 -2.26 -4.23
C TRP A 37 -12.63 -1.80 -3.04
N VAL A 38 -13.30 -1.34 -1.99
CA VAL A 38 -12.73 -1.00 -0.69
C VAL A 38 -12.94 -2.17 0.27
N VAL A 39 -11.86 -2.77 0.76
CA VAL A 39 -11.95 -3.87 1.74
C VAL A 39 -12.29 -3.30 3.12
N LEU A 40 -13.49 -3.62 3.61
CA LEU A 40 -13.97 -3.19 4.94
C LEU A 40 -13.50 -4.14 6.05
N TYR A 41 -13.50 -5.44 5.74
CA TYR A 41 -12.99 -6.50 6.60
C TYR A 41 -12.18 -7.45 5.71
N GLY A 42 -11.03 -7.91 6.16
CA GLY A 42 -10.25 -8.84 5.36
C GLY A 42 -9.00 -9.32 6.09
N PRO A 43 -7.86 -9.46 5.40
CA PRO A 43 -6.66 -10.21 5.83
C PRO A 43 -5.98 -9.59 7.05
N GLY A 44 -6.67 -9.64 8.19
CA GLY A 44 -6.19 -9.37 9.52
C GLY A 44 -5.94 -10.73 10.14
N GLY A 45 -4.79 -11.31 9.82
CA GLY A 45 -4.26 -12.41 10.62
C GLY A 45 -4.28 -11.95 12.07
N SER A 46 -4.98 -12.67 12.94
CA SER A 46 -4.87 -12.52 14.37
C SER A 46 -3.43 -12.84 14.75
N GLN A 47 -2.53 -11.86 14.64
CA GLN A 47 -1.26 -11.87 15.33
C GLN A 47 -1.55 -11.69 16.82
N ARG A 48 -2.17 -12.68 17.46
CA ARG A 48 -1.94 -12.91 18.88
C ARG A 48 -0.68 -13.76 18.94
N PHE A 49 0.47 -13.12 19.02
CA PHE A 49 1.62 -13.82 19.59
C PHE A 49 1.21 -14.29 20.99
N PRO A 50 1.47 -15.56 21.35
CA PRO A 50 1.18 -16.03 22.69
C PRO A 50 2.06 -15.24 23.66
N ARG A 51 1.50 -14.22 24.33
CA ARG A 51 2.08 -13.64 25.53
C ARG A 51 1.91 -14.69 26.63
N SER A 52 2.92 -15.52 26.82
CA SER A 52 3.11 -16.44 27.95
C SER A 52 1.94 -17.37 28.32
N GLY A 53 2.09 -18.65 28.02
CA GLY A 53 1.35 -19.73 28.69
C GLY A 53 0.04 -20.12 28.04
N THR A 54 0.03 -21.30 27.38
CA THR A 54 -1.11 -22.21 27.05
C THR A 54 -2.40 -21.64 26.44
N GLN A 55 -2.54 -20.34 26.25
CA GLN A 55 -3.73 -19.72 25.71
C GLN A 55 -3.71 -19.87 24.19
N ARG A 56 -4.69 -20.62 23.68
CA ARG A 56 -4.93 -20.80 22.24
C ARG A 56 -4.91 -19.42 21.58
N VAL A 57 -3.84 -19.17 20.83
CA VAL A 57 -3.76 -18.08 19.87
C VAL A 57 -5.01 -18.19 19.01
N HIS A 58 -5.83 -17.14 19.01
CA HIS A 58 -7.02 -17.09 18.16
C HIS A 58 -6.60 -17.47 16.75
N GLN A 59 -7.07 -18.63 16.29
CA GLN A 59 -6.64 -19.21 15.04
C GLN A 59 -7.03 -18.30 13.87
N PRO A 60 -6.09 -18.02 12.94
CA PRO A 60 -6.46 -17.58 11.60
C PRO A 60 -7.52 -18.56 11.08
N THR A 61 -8.64 -18.01 10.58
CA THR A 61 -9.85 -18.72 10.11
C THR A 61 -10.65 -19.51 11.15
N THR A 62 -10.97 -18.90 12.30
CA THR A 62 -12.15 -19.38 13.06
C THR A 62 -13.36 -19.35 12.11
N LYS A 63 -14.00 -20.51 11.85
CA LYS A 63 -15.18 -20.70 10.95
C LYS A 63 -15.95 -19.39 10.75
N GLY A 64 -15.72 -18.69 9.64
CA GLY A 64 -16.14 -17.31 9.51
C GLY A 64 -16.04 -16.79 8.08
N LEU A 65 -16.45 -15.54 7.89
CA LEU A 65 -16.32 -14.82 6.62
C LEU A 65 -14.90 -14.27 6.52
N ASP A 66 -14.25 -14.50 5.38
CA ASP A 66 -12.85 -14.14 5.17
C ASP A 66 -12.71 -12.67 4.81
N LEU A 67 -13.50 -12.18 3.84
CA LEU A 67 -13.49 -10.78 3.43
C LEU A 67 -14.90 -10.18 3.32
N ILE A 68 -14.97 -8.88 3.56
CA ILE A 68 -16.10 -8.02 3.20
C ILE A 68 -15.54 -6.80 2.48
N ALA A 69 -16.03 -6.55 1.27
CA ALA A 69 -15.63 -5.39 0.47
C ALA A 69 -16.85 -4.57 0.05
N PHE A 70 -16.64 -3.28 -0.18
CA PHE A 70 -17.65 -2.31 -0.60
C PHE A 70 -17.20 -1.65 -1.91
N ASN A 71 -18.10 -1.55 -2.87
CA ASN A 71 -17.84 -0.83 -4.12
C ASN A 71 -18.41 0.59 -4.01
N PRO A 72 -17.56 1.63 -3.95
CA PRO A 72 -18.02 3.01 -3.78
C PRO A 72 -18.78 3.55 -4.99
N LYS A 73 -18.66 2.91 -6.17
CA LYS A 73 -19.32 3.35 -7.41
C LYS A 73 -20.82 3.07 -7.39
N ASP A 74 -21.23 1.87 -6.96
CA ASP A 74 -22.63 1.43 -6.99
C ASP A 74 -23.22 1.18 -5.59
N GLY A 75 -22.39 1.21 -4.56
CA GLY A 75 -22.74 0.93 -3.18
C GLY A 75 -22.98 -0.56 -2.90
N SER A 76 -22.50 -1.46 -3.76
CA SER A 76 -22.59 -2.90 -3.53
C SER A 76 -21.61 -3.37 -2.44
N VAL A 77 -22.00 -4.42 -1.73
CA VAL A 77 -21.19 -5.10 -0.73
C VAL A 77 -20.97 -6.53 -1.17
N LEU A 78 -19.72 -6.98 -1.15
CA LEU A 78 -19.32 -8.35 -1.42
C LEU A 78 -18.86 -9.00 -0.13
N ILE A 79 -19.52 -10.09 0.26
CA ILE A 79 -19.08 -10.97 1.34
C ILE A 79 -18.43 -12.19 0.68
N LEU A 80 -17.16 -12.43 0.99
CA LEU A 80 -16.33 -13.38 0.28
C LEU A 80 -15.78 -14.43 1.24
N ASP A 81 -15.85 -15.69 0.82
CA ASP A 81 -15.16 -16.84 1.43
C ASP A 81 -14.09 -17.33 0.45
N ASN A 82 -12.81 -17.32 0.85
CA ASN A 82 -11.70 -17.65 -0.03
C ASN A 82 -11.21 -19.08 0.21
N LYS A 83 -11.26 -19.90 -0.84
CA LYS A 83 -10.79 -21.30 -0.81
C LYS A 83 -9.35 -21.41 -1.32
N ALA A 84 -8.42 -20.92 -0.49
CA ALA A 84 -6.98 -21.11 -0.68
C ALA A 84 -6.53 -22.47 -0.14
N GLY A 85 -6.92 -23.56 -0.81
CA GLY A 85 -6.43 -24.90 -0.52
C GLY A 85 -5.26 -25.31 -1.43
N GLY A 86 -4.36 -26.14 -0.89
CA GLY A 86 -3.31 -26.80 -1.68
C GLY A 86 -3.89 -27.87 -2.61
N GLY A 87 -3.36 -27.98 -3.83
CA GLY A 87 -3.81 -28.94 -4.84
C GLY A 87 -5.06 -28.52 -5.61
N ALA A 88 -5.12 -28.87 -6.90
CA ALA A 88 -6.29 -28.60 -7.72
C ALA A 88 -7.47 -29.43 -7.25
N HIS A 89 -8.55 -28.77 -6.82
CA HIS A 89 -9.74 -29.44 -6.32
C HIS A 89 -11.00 -28.66 -6.64
N VAL A 90 -12.11 -29.38 -6.61
CA VAL A 90 -13.45 -28.81 -6.70
C VAL A 90 -13.94 -28.57 -5.26
N VAL A 91 -14.49 -27.39 -5.00
CA VAL A 91 -15.04 -27.06 -3.68
C VAL A 91 -16.36 -27.80 -3.51
N ASN A 92 -16.47 -28.60 -2.45
CA ASN A 92 -17.65 -29.40 -2.16
C ASN A 92 -18.46 -28.88 -0.97
N ASP A 93 -17.86 -28.05 -0.10
CA ASP A 93 -18.55 -27.42 1.03
C ASP A 93 -18.10 -25.97 1.23
N VAL A 94 -19.06 -25.14 1.64
CA VAL A 94 -18.89 -23.70 1.91
C VAL A 94 -19.62 -23.38 3.20
N SER A 95 -19.17 -24.03 4.28
CA SER A 95 -19.71 -23.82 5.63
C SER A 95 -19.82 -22.34 6.03
N ALA A 96 -19.00 -21.44 5.47
CA ALA A 96 -19.11 -19.99 5.65
C ALA A 96 -20.52 -19.46 5.36
N PHE A 97 -21.19 -19.98 4.33
CA PHE A 97 -22.54 -19.57 3.91
C PHE A 97 -23.62 -20.59 4.26
N THR A 98 -23.29 -21.87 4.39
CA THR A 98 -24.29 -22.92 4.65
C THR A 98 -24.60 -23.10 6.14
N SER A 99 -23.76 -22.60 7.04
CA SER A 99 -23.94 -22.70 8.49
C SER A 99 -23.79 -21.35 9.20
N ASP A 100 -24.71 -21.02 10.11
CA ASP A 100 -24.62 -19.86 11.01
C ASP A 100 -24.29 -18.52 10.33
N LEU A 101 -24.72 -18.30 9.08
CA LEU A 101 -24.39 -17.09 8.33
C LEU A 101 -24.83 -15.82 9.08
N ALA A 102 -26.02 -15.81 9.66
CA ALA A 102 -26.54 -14.68 10.45
C ALA A 102 -25.61 -14.35 11.63
N LYS A 103 -25.15 -15.36 12.37
CA LYS A 103 -24.22 -15.19 13.51
C LYS A 103 -22.86 -14.68 13.04
N LYS A 104 -22.33 -15.22 11.94
CA LYS A 104 -21.05 -14.77 11.35
C LYS A 104 -21.13 -13.32 10.88
N LEU A 105 -22.22 -12.97 10.20
CA LEU A 105 -22.49 -11.62 9.70
C LEU A 105 -22.61 -10.62 10.85
N LYS A 106 -23.42 -10.92 11.87
CA LYS A 106 -23.56 -10.11 13.08
C LYS A 106 -22.21 -9.87 13.77
N ASN A 107 -21.39 -10.91 13.91
CA ASN A 107 -20.05 -10.78 14.47
C ASN A 107 -19.14 -9.85 13.64
N ARG A 108 -19.26 -9.86 12.31
CA ARG A 108 -18.49 -8.97 11.43
C ARG A 108 -19.00 -7.53 11.51
N ILE A 109 -20.31 -7.30 11.54
CA ILE A 109 -20.91 -5.98 11.75
C ILE A 109 -20.36 -5.36 13.03
N THR A 110 -20.39 -6.08 14.16
CA THR A 110 -19.86 -5.58 15.44
C THR A 110 -18.37 -5.21 15.35
N LYS A 111 -17.56 -5.98 14.61
CA LYS A 111 -16.13 -5.66 14.42
C LYS A 111 -15.94 -4.39 13.58
N LEU A 112 -16.71 -4.25 12.50
CA LEU A 112 -16.69 -3.08 11.63
C LEU A 112 -17.12 -1.82 12.39
N GLU A 113 -18.19 -1.89 13.18
CA GLU A 113 -18.66 -0.78 14.03
C GLU A 113 -17.60 -0.32 15.03
N ARG A 114 -16.83 -1.24 15.62
CA ARG A 114 -15.70 -0.88 16.49
C ARG A 114 -14.55 -0.24 15.72
N GLY A 115 -14.20 -0.81 14.56
CA GLY A 115 -13.12 -0.28 13.72
C GLY A 115 -13.44 1.11 13.15
N ARG A 116 -14.72 1.42 12.97
CA ARG A 116 -15.21 2.71 12.47
C ARG A 116 -14.69 3.90 13.28
N ALA A 117 -14.59 3.79 14.61
CA ALA A 117 -14.24 4.92 15.48
C ALA A 117 -12.88 5.58 15.19
N HIS A 118 -12.00 4.90 14.45
CA HIS A 118 -10.64 5.37 14.16
C HIS A 118 -10.42 5.72 12.68
N LEU A 119 -11.48 5.74 11.87
CA LEU A 119 -11.36 6.03 10.45
C LEU A 119 -11.46 7.53 10.16
N PRO A 120 -10.72 8.03 9.14
CA PRO A 120 -10.88 9.40 8.68
C PRO A 120 -12.27 9.63 8.03
N PRO A 121 -12.76 10.89 7.99
CA PRO A 121 -14.12 11.21 7.49
C PRO A 121 -14.46 10.66 6.10
N TRP A 122 -13.49 10.64 5.19
CA TRP A 122 -13.70 10.12 3.84
C TRP A 122 -13.95 8.61 3.81
N ALA A 123 -13.32 7.83 4.71
CA ALA A 123 -13.50 6.39 4.82
C ALA A 123 -14.73 6.01 5.64
N LEU A 124 -15.10 6.85 6.62
CA LEU A 124 -16.29 6.65 7.45
C LEU A 124 -17.56 6.50 6.61
N LYS A 125 -17.71 7.33 5.57
CA LYS A 125 -18.88 7.30 4.69
C LYS A 125 -19.07 5.96 3.96
N ASP A 126 -17.97 5.33 3.54
CA ASP A 126 -18.01 4.03 2.86
C ASP A 126 -18.23 2.90 3.85
N MET A 127 -17.58 2.98 5.01
CA MET A 127 -17.81 2.04 6.13
C MET A 127 -19.26 2.04 6.58
N ASP A 128 -19.89 3.22 6.72
CA ASP A 128 -21.28 3.35 7.16
C ASP A 128 -22.27 2.76 6.16
N ARG A 129 -22.06 3.03 4.87
CA ARG A 129 -22.87 2.45 3.79
C ARG A 129 -22.73 0.93 3.74
N GLY A 130 -21.50 0.43 3.91
CA GLY A 130 -21.24 -1.00 4.02
C GLY A 130 -21.94 -1.64 5.22
N ILE A 131 -21.80 -1.07 6.41
CA ILE A 131 -22.45 -1.55 7.64
C ILE A 131 -23.97 -1.55 7.50
N ALA A 132 -24.56 -0.50 6.93
CA ALA A 132 -26.01 -0.42 6.71
C ALA A 132 -26.50 -1.57 5.82
N ALA A 133 -25.85 -1.81 4.67
CA ALA A 133 -26.20 -2.91 3.78
C ALA A 133 -26.02 -4.30 4.45
N LEU A 134 -24.98 -4.48 5.26
CA LEU A 134 -24.79 -5.72 6.03
C LEU A 134 -25.89 -5.93 7.08
N LYS A 135 -26.39 -4.87 7.72
CA LYS A 135 -27.52 -4.95 8.66
C LYS A 135 -28.82 -5.33 7.97
N GLU A 136 -29.08 -4.78 6.78
CA GLU A 136 -30.23 -5.21 5.96
C GLU A 136 -30.12 -6.70 5.60
N ALA A 137 -28.93 -7.18 5.24
CA ALA A 137 -28.70 -8.60 4.97
C ALA A 137 -28.88 -9.48 6.23
N GLU A 138 -28.46 -9.00 7.40
CA GLU A 138 -28.69 -9.70 8.68
C GLU A 138 -30.18 -9.79 9.03
N GLN A 139 -30.94 -8.72 8.79
CA GLN A 139 -32.41 -8.72 8.95
C GLN A 139 -33.10 -9.68 7.98
N ALA A 140 -32.70 -9.70 6.71
CA ALA A 140 -33.23 -10.64 5.72
C ALA A 140 -32.99 -12.10 6.13
N LEU A 141 -31.82 -12.42 6.70
CA LEU A 141 -31.54 -13.76 7.24
C LEU A 141 -32.39 -14.12 8.45
N ALA A 142 -32.88 -13.12 9.19
CA ALA A 142 -33.83 -13.29 10.29
C ALA A 142 -35.30 -13.34 9.81
N GLY A 143 -35.55 -13.42 8.50
CA GLY A 143 -36.89 -13.42 7.90
C GLY A 143 -37.55 -12.05 7.83
N LYS A 144 -36.81 -10.97 8.13
CA LYS A 144 -37.32 -9.59 8.09
C LYS A 144 -36.96 -8.94 6.76
N GLY A 145 -37.78 -9.20 5.75
CA GLY A 145 -37.63 -8.59 4.42
C GLY A 145 -36.89 -9.48 3.42
N LYS A 146 -36.57 -8.89 2.25
CA LYS A 146 -35.88 -9.57 1.16
C LYS A 146 -34.38 -9.39 1.28
N TRP A 147 -33.61 -10.33 0.74
CA TRP A 147 -32.16 -10.19 0.63
C TRP A 147 -31.80 -8.90 -0.16
N PRO A 148 -30.90 -8.04 0.35
CA PRO A 148 -30.59 -6.78 -0.33
C PRO A 148 -29.92 -7.03 -1.68
N SER A 149 -30.44 -6.43 -2.75
CA SER A 149 -29.92 -6.60 -4.12
C SER A 149 -28.47 -6.14 -4.30
N LYS A 150 -27.99 -5.27 -3.40
CA LYS A 150 -26.62 -4.76 -3.37
C LYS A 150 -25.65 -5.62 -2.57
N VAL A 151 -26.12 -6.60 -1.80
CA VAL A 151 -25.25 -7.49 -1.02
C VAL A 151 -25.09 -8.81 -1.79
N ARG A 152 -23.86 -9.18 -2.09
CA ARG A 152 -23.52 -10.39 -2.83
C ARG A 152 -22.69 -11.32 -1.95
N LEU A 153 -22.95 -12.61 -2.05
CA LEU A 153 -22.12 -13.64 -1.46
C LEU A 153 -21.27 -14.26 -2.57
N ALA A 154 -19.99 -14.47 -2.32
CA ALA A 154 -19.12 -15.08 -3.31
C ALA A 154 -18.06 -15.99 -2.68
N ILE A 155 -17.54 -16.87 -3.53
CA ILE A 155 -16.44 -17.78 -3.21
C ILE A 155 -15.31 -17.48 -4.17
N SER A 156 -14.08 -17.31 -3.68
CA SER A 156 -12.90 -17.13 -4.54
C SER A 156 -11.88 -18.26 -4.39
N ASN A 157 -10.98 -18.35 -5.37
CA ASN A 157 -9.82 -19.24 -5.37
C ASN A 157 -8.49 -18.47 -5.30
N ALA A 158 -8.47 -17.26 -4.74
CA ALA A 158 -7.26 -16.44 -4.68
C ALA A 158 -6.16 -17.15 -3.89
N ALA A 159 -4.95 -17.20 -4.47
CA ALA A 159 -3.78 -17.99 -4.03
C ALA A 159 -4.04 -19.50 -3.83
N GLY A 160 -5.20 -20.01 -4.26
CA GLY A 160 -5.56 -21.42 -4.19
C GLY A 160 -5.55 -22.07 -5.56
N ASN A 161 -5.77 -23.38 -5.59
CA ASN A 161 -5.93 -24.14 -6.83
C ASN A 161 -7.37 -24.63 -7.05
N ALA A 162 -8.33 -24.08 -6.31
CA ALA A 162 -9.74 -24.42 -6.51
C ALA A 162 -10.16 -24.03 -7.95
N THR A 163 -10.68 -24.98 -8.71
CA THR A 163 -11.05 -24.78 -10.13
C THR A 163 -12.53 -24.42 -10.29
N GLY A 164 -13.31 -24.51 -9.23
CA GLY A 164 -14.74 -24.23 -9.23
C GLY A 164 -15.46 -24.90 -8.07
N LEU A 165 -16.78 -24.91 -8.17
CA LEU A 165 -17.70 -25.58 -7.24
C LEU A 165 -18.15 -26.92 -7.85
N SER A 166 -18.49 -27.90 -7.01
CA SER A 166 -19.15 -29.12 -7.51
C SER A 166 -20.50 -28.76 -8.14
N LYS A 167 -21.02 -29.59 -9.04
CA LYS A 167 -22.30 -29.31 -9.71
C LYS A 167 -23.43 -29.17 -8.70
N GLU A 168 -23.41 -30.03 -7.68
CA GLU A 168 -24.39 -30.08 -6.60
C GLU A 168 -24.31 -28.80 -5.76
N LEU A 169 -23.09 -28.40 -5.36
CA LEU A 169 -22.88 -27.19 -4.59
C LEU A 169 -23.21 -25.94 -5.42
N ALA A 170 -22.76 -25.87 -6.67
CA ALA A 170 -23.07 -24.76 -7.59
C ALA A 170 -24.57 -24.56 -7.73
N LYS A 171 -25.34 -25.65 -7.87
CA LYS A 171 -26.81 -25.59 -7.91
C LYS A 171 -27.40 -25.06 -6.60
N GLN A 172 -26.98 -25.60 -5.46
CA GLN A 172 -27.44 -25.16 -4.13
C GLN A 172 -27.12 -23.67 -3.86
N LEU A 173 -26.01 -23.18 -4.42
CA LEU A 173 -25.52 -21.83 -4.24
C LEU A 173 -26.14 -20.84 -5.24
N ALA A 174 -26.43 -21.27 -6.46
CA ALA A 174 -27.09 -20.45 -7.48
C ALA A 174 -28.48 -20.00 -7.04
N ASP A 175 -29.26 -20.88 -6.41
CA ASP A 175 -30.59 -20.56 -5.87
C ASP A 175 -30.53 -19.50 -4.74
N LYS A 176 -29.34 -19.33 -4.14
CA LYS A 176 -29.05 -18.35 -3.10
C LYS A 176 -28.31 -17.12 -3.62
N GLY A 177 -28.09 -17.01 -4.93
CA GLY A 177 -27.33 -15.93 -5.55
C GLY A 177 -25.85 -15.88 -5.15
N ILE A 178 -25.27 -17.03 -4.77
CA ILE A 178 -23.85 -17.12 -4.39
C ILE A 178 -23.03 -17.53 -5.62
N HIS A 179 -22.02 -16.73 -5.95
CA HIS A 179 -21.22 -16.92 -7.17
C HIS A 179 -19.77 -17.33 -6.88
N PHE A 180 -19.16 -18.06 -7.82
CA PHE A 180 -17.72 -18.34 -7.79
C PHE A 180 -16.95 -17.29 -8.60
N ILE A 181 -15.95 -16.68 -7.98
CA ILE A 181 -15.04 -15.72 -8.58
C ILE A 181 -13.71 -16.43 -8.83
N ASP A 182 -13.43 -16.74 -10.10
CA ASP A 182 -12.16 -17.33 -10.51
C ASP A 182 -11.08 -16.24 -10.66
N VAL A 183 -10.48 -15.88 -9.53
CA VAL A 183 -9.37 -14.91 -9.45
C VAL A 183 -8.18 -15.40 -10.27
N ASN A 184 -7.92 -16.70 -10.31
CA ASN A 184 -6.83 -17.27 -11.09
C ASN A 184 -7.06 -17.13 -12.60
N ALA A 185 -8.28 -17.36 -13.09
CA ALA A 185 -8.62 -17.11 -14.49
C ALA A 185 -8.52 -15.62 -14.82
N ALA A 186 -9.05 -14.74 -13.96
CA ALA A 186 -8.95 -13.29 -14.15
C ALA A 186 -7.48 -12.84 -14.23
N LYS A 187 -6.60 -13.35 -13.37
CA LYS A 187 -5.16 -13.09 -13.41
C LYS A 187 -4.49 -13.60 -14.68
N LYS A 188 -4.87 -14.79 -15.16
CA LYS A 188 -4.35 -15.32 -16.43
C LYS A 188 -4.72 -14.40 -17.59
N LEU A 189 -5.94 -13.85 -17.59
CA LEU A 189 -6.40 -12.89 -18.60
C LEU A 189 -5.70 -11.53 -18.48
N ALA A 190 -5.43 -11.07 -17.25
CA ALA A 190 -4.70 -9.83 -16.99
C ALA A 190 -3.20 -9.93 -17.30
N THR A 191 -2.63 -11.14 -17.31
CA THR A 191 -1.21 -11.34 -17.59
C THR A 191 -0.93 -11.00 -19.06
N PRO A 192 -0.08 -10.00 -19.34
CA PRO A 192 0.19 -9.63 -20.72
C PRO A 192 0.82 -10.80 -21.47
N SER A 193 0.39 -11.00 -22.73
CA SER A 193 0.94 -12.02 -23.61
C SER A 193 2.47 -11.93 -23.69
N LYS A 194 3.17 -13.04 -24.01
CA LYS A 194 4.64 -13.04 -24.13
C LYS A 194 5.13 -11.93 -25.07
N VAL A 195 4.40 -11.69 -26.16
CA VAL A 195 4.65 -10.62 -27.13
C VAL A 195 4.52 -9.25 -26.47
N ARG A 196 3.41 -8.97 -25.78
CA ARG A 196 3.19 -7.70 -25.08
C ARG A 196 4.21 -7.46 -23.97
N ARG A 197 4.63 -8.50 -23.25
CA ARG A 197 5.72 -8.43 -22.27
C ARG A 197 7.06 -8.08 -22.92
N GLY A 198 7.37 -8.64 -24.09
CA GLY A 198 8.55 -8.29 -24.87
C GLY A 198 8.57 -6.80 -25.25
N ILE A 199 7.44 -6.31 -25.76
CA ILE A 199 7.26 -4.88 -26.11
C ILE A 199 7.43 -4.00 -24.87
N LEU A 200 6.76 -4.31 -23.75
CA LEU A 200 6.87 -3.54 -22.52
C LEU A 200 8.30 -3.51 -21.98
N ARG A 201 9.04 -4.64 -22.01
CA ARG A 201 10.44 -4.69 -21.62
C ARG A 201 11.33 -3.85 -22.54
N ALA A 202 11.12 -3.94 -23.85
CA ALA A 202 11.88 -3.13 -24.82
C ALA A 202 11.61 -1.63 -24.62
N THR A 203 10.35 -1.23 -24.39
CA THR A 203 9.98 0.15 -24.10
C THR A 203 10.57 0.63 -22.78
N ALA A 204 10.47 -0.17 -21.70
CA ALA A 204 11.08 0.16 -20.42
C ALA A 204 12.61 0.31 -20.52
N HIS A 205 13.27 -0.56 -21.30
CA HIS A 205 14.70 -0.46 -21.56
C HIS A 205 15.07 0.82 -22.32
N ARG A 206 14.32 1.16 -23.37
CA ARG A 206 14.53 2.42 -24.12
C ARG A 206 14.32 3.65 -23.24
N LEU A 207 13.30 3.64 -22.39
CA LEU A 207 13.05 4.72 -21.42
C LEU A 207 14.24 4.86 -20.47
N ARG A 208 14.71 3.78 -19.86
CA ARG A 208 15.89 3.79 -18.98
C ARG A 208 17.14 4.32 -19.67
N GLN A 209 17.40 3.91 -20.90
CA GLN A 209 18.55 4.43 -21.65
C GLN A 209 18.43 5.93 -21.91
N LYS A 210 17.23 6.43 -22.20
CA LYS A 210 16.99 7.86 -22.38
C LYS A 210 17.17 8.64 -21.08
N THR A 211 16.61 8.18 -19.96
CA THR A 211 16.78 8.86 -18.66
C THR A 211 18.24 8.81 -18.20
N ALA A 212 18.92 7.66 -18.31
CA ALA A 212 20.33 7.56 -17.96
C ALA A 212 21.20 8.52 -18.79
N GLY A 213 20.93 8.64 -20.10
CA GLY A 213 21.65 9.60 -20.95
C GLY A 213 21.36 11.07 -20.61
N GLN A 214 20.14 11.39 -20.18
CA GLN A 214 19.77 12.75 -19.74
C GLN A 214 20.36 13.11 -18.38
N GLU A 215 20.36 12.17 -17.43
CA GLU A 215 21.00 12.33 -16.12
C GLU A 215 22.52 12.53 -16.27
N LEU A 216 23.17 11.75 -17.13
CA LEU A 216 24.61 11.86 -17.35
C LEU A 216 24.99 13.22 -17.97
N LYS A 217 24.21 13.71 -18.94
CA LYS A 217 24.38 15.07 -19.50
C LYS A 217 24.10 16.17 -18.48
N ALA A 218 23.13 16.00 -17.59
CA ALA A 218 22.85 16.96 -16.53
C ALA A 218 24.00 17.02 -15.51
N LEU A 219 24.57 15.86 -15.15
CA LEU A 219 25.73 15.76 -14.28
C LEU A 219 26.99 16.35 -14.93
N GLU A 220 27.22 16.11 -16.23
CA GLU A 220 28.34 16.68 -16.98
C GLU A 220 28.25 18.22 -17.04
N LYS A 221 27.05 18.77 -17.23
CA LYS A 221 26.80 20.22 -17.21
C LYS A 221 27.01 20.84 -15.83
N LEU A 222 26.71 20.10 -14.75
CA LEU A 222 26.97 20.53 -13.38
C LEU A 222 28.46 20.43 -13.02
N ALA A 223 29.15 19.39 -13.49
CA ALA A 223 30.58 19.22 -13.30
C ALA A 223 31.38 20.30 -14.04
N GLY A 224 31.04 20.59 -15.30
CA GLY A 224 31.69 21.65 -16.08
C GLY A 224 31.51 23.06 -15.51
N ARG A 225 30.48 23.29 -14.68
CA ARG A 225 30.28 24.55 -13.97
C ARG A 225 31.06 24.66 -12.65
N ARG A 226 31.57 23.54 -12.12
CA ARG A 226 32.26 23.50 -10.81
C ARG A 226 33.78 23.53 -10.90
N VAL A 227 34.38 23.20 -12.05
CA VAL A 227 35.85 23.21 -12.23
C VAL A 227 36.44 24.65 -12.31
N ALA A 228 35.63 25.69 -12.18
CA ALA A 228 36.04 27.08 -12.41
C ALA A 228 36.31 27.93 -11.14
N GLY A 229 36.32 27.36 -9.92
CA GLY A 229 35.96 28.17 -8.72
C GLY A 229 36.94 28.33 -7.53
N ALA A 230 38.09 27.66 -7.43
CA ALA A 230 39.19 27.94 -6.46
C ALA A 230 39.23 27.23 -5.07
N ALA A 231 40.38 27.49 -4.40
CA ALA A 231 41.23 26.69 -3.48
C ALA A 231 41.29 27.19 -1.99
N GLY A 232 41.42 26.26 -0.99
CA GLY A 232 41.54 26.57 0.46
C GLY A 232 40.50 26.10 1.52
N ARG A 233 40.90 25.10 2.34
CA ARG A 233 40.75 24.91 3.82
C ARG A 233 39.38 24.59 4.48
N ALA A 234 39.01 23.30 4.58
CA ALA A 234 38.19 22.71 5.68
C ALA A 234 38.10 21.16 5.62
N GLY A 235 39.18 20.44 5.98
CA GLY A 235 39.34 19.01 5.65
C GLY A 235 38.48 17.99 6.39
N VAL A 236 37.94 18.28 7.59
CA VAL A 236 37.29 17.24 8.42
C VAL A 236 35.76 17.26 8.30
N GLU A 237 35.15 18.43 8.29
CA GLU A 237 33.69 18.57 8.16
C GLU A 237 33.20 18.21 6.74
N ALA A 238 34.05 18.45 5.73
CA ALA A 238 33.79 18.06 4.36
C ALA A 238 33.89 16.54 4.16
N LEU A 239 34.79 15.86 4.88
CA LEU A 239 34.93 14.40 4.86
C LEU A 239 33.64 13.75 5.40
N GLU A 240 33.10 14.25 6.49
CA GLU A 240 31.84 13.75 7.07
C GLU A 240 30.64 13.98 6.13
N LYS A 241 30.51 15.18 5.55
CA LYS A 241 29.42 15.49 4.61
C LYS A 241 29.54 14.68 3.31
N ALA A 242 30.76 14.43 2.84
CA ALA A 242 30.99 13.66 1.61
C ALA A 242 30.78 12.16 1.84
N ALA A 243 31.22 11.60 2.98
CA ALA A 243 30.93 10.22 3.36
C ALA A 243 29.42 9.99 3.55
N ALA A 244 28.72 10.92 4.21
CA ALA A 244 27.27 10.88 4.35
C ALA A 244 26.54 10.91 3.00
N LYS A 245 27.02 11.72 2.05
CA LYS A 245 26.46 11.86 0.70
C LYS A 245 26.72 10.65 -0.19
N ALA A 246 27.92 10.09 -0.14
CA ALA A 246 28.28 8.87 -0.88
C ALA A 246 27.49 7.66 -0.37
N THR A 247 27.44 7.50 0.95
CA THR A 247 26.67 6.45 1.63
C THR A 247 25.17 6.59 1.33
N GLY A 248 24.62 7.81 1.43
CA GLY A 248 23.22 8.09 1.09
C GLY A 248 22.88 7.80 -0.37
N LYS A 249 23.79 8.07 -1.31
CA LYS A 249 23.58 7.81 -2.74
C LYS A 249 23.63 6.31 -3.09
N ALA A 250 24.56 5.56 -2.51
CA ALA A 250 24.63 4.10 -2.68
C ALA A 250 23.38 3.41 -2.11
N LEU A 251 22.93 3.85 -0.93
CA LEU A 251 21.74 3.32 -0.27
C LEU A 251 20.44 3.74 -0.94
N LEU A 252 20.32 4.97 -1.46
CA LEU A 252 19.18 5.36 -2.28
C LEU A 252 19.10 4.54 -3.56
N ARG A 253 20.23 4.21 -4.19
CA ARG A 253 20.27 3.30 -5.34
C ARG A 253 19.87 1.88 -4.95
N ALA A 254 20.36 1.37 -3.82
CA ALA A 254 19.98 0.06 -3.31
C ALA A 254 18.49 -0.01 -2.95
N GLY A 255 17.98 0.99 -2.23
CA GLY A 255 16.57 1.16 -1.86
C GLY A 255 15.67 1.34 -3.08
N ALA A 256 16.03 2.22 -4.02
CA ALA A 256 15.31 2.39 -5.28
C ALA A 256 15.34 1.13 -6.14
N LYS A 257 16.43 0.37 -6.15
CA LYS A 257 16.54 -0.91 -6.89
C LYS A 257 15.71 -2.01 -6.23
N ALA A 258 15.68 -2.09 -4.90
CA ALA A 258 14.83 -3.00 -4.14
C ALA A 258 13.34 -2.65 -4.30
N ALA A 259 12.99 -1.36 -4.19
CA ALA A 259 11.66 -0.84 -4.44
C ALA A 259 11.24 -1.05 -5.91
N ALA A 260 12.13 -0.83 -6.88
CA ALA A 260 11.89 -1.07 -8.30
C ALA A 260 11.73 -2.56 -8.61
N ARG A 261 12.50 -3.46 -7.98
CA ARG A 261 12.30 -4.92 -8.09
C ARG A 261 10.94 -5.35 -7.51
N ARG A 262 10.50 -4.74 -6.41
CA ARG A 262 9.19 -4.99 -5.78
C ARG A 262 8.02 -4.37 -6.56
N THR A 263 8.20 -3.22 -7.22
CA THR A 263 7.15 -2.54 -8.02
C THR A 263 7.08 -3.03 -9.47
N MET A 264 8.19 -3.47 -10.07
CA MET A 264 8.20 -4.07 -11.42
C MET A 264 7.47 -5.42 -11.52
N SER A 265 7.22 -6.10 -10.39
CA SER A 265 6.36 -7.28 -10.36
C SER A 265 4.87 -6.94 -10.27
N LEU A 266 4.50 -5.67 -10.07
CA LEU A 266 3.14 -5.27 -9.68
C LEU A 266 2.49 -4.16 -10.51
N LEU A 267 3.21 -3.43 -11.40
CA LEU A 267 2.63 -2.31 -12.17
C LEU A 267 3.08 -2.23 -13.64
N PRO A 268 2.22 -1.77 -14.59
CA PRO A 268 2.61 -1.46 -15.95
C PRO A 268 3.39 -0.13 -16.06
N VAL A 269 4.47 -0.15 -16.84
CA VAL A 269 5.63 0.78 -16.82
C VAL A 269 5.42 2.12 -17.54
N VAL A 270 4.21 2.50 -17.94
CA VAL A 270 4.03 3.60 -18.92
C VAL A 270 4.11 5.01 -18.31
N GLY A 271 3.85 5.19 -16.99
CA GLY A 271 3.78 6.52 -16.36
C GLY A 271 5.11 7.13 -15.89
N TRP A 272 6.18 6.35 -15.73
CA TRP A 272 7.40 6.81 -15.03
C TRP A 272 8.26 7.80 -15.83
N GLY A 273 7.99 8.01 -17.12
CA GLY A 273 8.81 8.87 -17.99
C GLY A 273 8.62 10.38 -17.78
N PHE A 274 7.47 10.81 -17.24
CA PHE A 274 7.10 12.23 -17.16
C PHE A 274 7.30 12.83 -15.75
N SER A 275 7.21 12.02 -14.71
CA SER A 275 7.30 12.47 -13.29
C SER A 275 8.66 12.22 -12.64
N ALA A 276 9.65 11.78 -13.42
CA ALA A 276 11.00 11.51 -12.92
C ALA A 276 11.69 12.76 -12.37
N LYS A 277 11.37 13.95 -12.90
CA LYS A 277 11.96 15.21 -12.43
C LYS A 277 11.53 15.57 -11.02
N ASP A 278 10.25 15.43 -10.69
CA ASP A 278 9.71 15.76 -9.36
C ASP A 278 10.07 14.71 -8.31
N ALA A 279 10.16 13.44 -8.72
CA ALA A 279 10.71 12.37 -7.88
C ALA A 279 12.21 12.60 -7.60
N VAL A 280 12.99 13.01 -8.61
CA VAL A 280 14.42 13.33 -8.44
C VAL A 280 14.61 14.59 -7.58
N ALA A 281 13.82 15.65 -7.81
CA ALA A 281 13.84 16.85 -6.96
C ALA A 281 13.44 16.51 -5.51
N GLY A 282 12.46 15.63 -5.33
CA GLY A 282 12.05 15.15 -4.02
C GLY A 282 13.17 14.37 -3.31
N VAL A 283 13.88 13.51 -4.03
CA VAL A 283 15.06 12.81 -3.51
C VAL A 283 16.21 13.77 -3.19
N GLU A 284 16.46 14.76 -4.05
CA GLU A 284 17.46 15.79 -3.78
C GLU A 284 17.13 16.62 -2.54
N ASP A 285 15.86 16.94 -2.29
CA ASP A 285 15.42 17.66 -1.11
C ASP A 285 15.54 16.84 0.17
N ILE A 286 15.29 15.51 0.12
CA ILE A 286 15.62 14.60 1.23
C ILE A 286 17.12 14.62 1.51
N LEU A 287 17.95 14.57 0.46
CA LEU A 287 19.41 14.61 0.58
C LEU A 287 19.95 15.95 1.09
N ARG A 288 19.19 17.04 0.95
CA ARG A 288 19.50 18.37 1.51
C ARG A 288 18.95 18.57 2.93
N GLY A 289 18.31 17.55 3.53
CA GLY A 289 17.74 17.63 4.88
C GLY A 289 16.31 18.17 4.94
N HIS A 290 15.66 18.39 3.79
CA HIS A 290 14.27 18.86 3.68
C HIS A 290 13.30 17.69 3.46
N THR A 291 13.23 16.77 4.42
CA THR A 291 12.46 15.52 4.31
C THR A 291 10.99 15.74 3.94
N ALA A 292 10.32 16.73 4.52
CA ALA A 292 8.90 17.02 4.22
C ALA A 292 8.70 17.51 2.77
N ARG A 293 9.57 18.39 2.29
CA ARG A 293 9.53 18.88 0.90
C ARG A 293 9.87 17.77 -0.08
N GLY A 294 10.81 16.91 0.29
CA GLY A 294 11.22 15.80 -0.55
C GLY A 294 10.19 14.69 -0.67
N LEU A 295 9.50 14.35 0.42
CA LEU A 295 8.34 13.46 0.39
C LEU A 295 7.17 14.07 -0.39
N ALA A 296 6.98 15.40 -0.33
CA ALA A 296 5.99 16.10 -1.15
C ALA A 296 6.34 16.04 -2.64
N GLY A 297 7.62 16.16 -3.03
CA GLY A 297 8.07 16.00 -4.41
C GLY A 297 7.82 14.59 -4.97
N ILE A 298 8.09 13.56 -4.16
CA ILE A 298 7.77 12.16 -4.51
C ILE A 298 6.25 11.95 -4.59
N GLY A 299 5.48 12.53 -3.66
CA GLY A 299 4.02 12.47 -3.66
C GLY A 299 3.39 13.15 -4.88
N MET A 300 3.91 14.31 -5.28
CA MET A 300 3.50 15.03 -6.50
C MET A 300 3.83 14.23 -7.75
N ALA A 301 5.01 13.59 -7.81
CA ALA A 301 5.36 12.72 -8.93
C ALA A 301 4.37 11.56 -9.09
N VAL A 302 3.91 10.96 -7.98
CA VAL A 302 2.88 9.91 -8.00
C VAL A 302 1.51 10.47 -8.41
N ALA A 303 1.17 11.67 -7.95
CA ALA A 303 -0.07 12.34 -8.30
C ALA A 303 -0.14 12.70 -9.80
N ASP A 304 0.96 13.16 -10.39
CA ASP A 304 1.06 13.52 -11.81
C ASP A 304 0.96 12.29 -12.72
N VAL A 305 1.59 11.16 -12.35
CA VAL A 305 1.35 9.87 -13.05
C VAL A 305 -0.13 9.48 -12.98
N GLY A 306 -0.79 9.73 -11.85
CA GLY A 306 -2.22 9.53 -11.66
C GLY A 306 -3.06 10.43 -12.56
N SER A 307 -2.70 11.71 -12.68
CA SER A 307 -3.39 12.74 -13.48
C SER A 307 -3.26 12.51 -14.99
N ASP A 308 -2.08 12.16 -15.49
CA ASP A 308 -1.87 11.87 -16.92
C ASP A 308 -2.62 10.61 -17.36
N LEU A 309 -2.75 9.61 -16.47
CA LEU A 309 -3.61 8.44 -16.70
C LEU A 309 -5.11 8.81 -16.76
N VAL A 310 -5.52 9.88 -16.08
CA VAL A 310 -6.89 10.42 -16.14
C VAL A 310 -7.12 11.18 -17.45
N HIS A 311 -6.12 11.89 -17.99
CA HIS A 311 -6.27 12.66 -19.22
C HIS A 311 -6.07 11.87 -20.52
N VAL A 312 -5.26 10.79 -20.51
CA VAL A 312 -5.20 9.84 -21.63
C VAL A 312 -6.47 8.96 -21.71
N GLY A 313 -7.30 8.98 -20.66
CA GLY A 313 -8.54 8.21 -20.53
C GLY A 313 -9.83 8.83 -21.11
N ASN A 314 -9.75 9.91 -21.90
CA ASN A 314 -10.93 10.49 -22.54
C ASN A 314 -11.26 9.82 -23.89
N ALA A 315 -11.64 8.53 -23.83
CA ALA A 315 -12.53 7.85 -24.78
C ALA A 315 -12.80 6.40 -24.33
N VAL A 316 -13.99 6.15 -23.77
CA VAL A 316 -14.72 4.86 -23.76
C VAL A 316 -14.19 3.68 -22.93
N SER A 317 -13.06 3.72 -22.22
CA SER A 317 -12.62 2.57 -21.38
C SER A 317 -12.53 2.90 -19.89
N GLY A 318 -13.10 2.01 -19.04
CA GLY A 318 -13.26 2.15 -17.58
C GLY A 318 -11.95 2.13 -16.77
N VAL A 319 -11.01 3.02 -17.07
CA VAL A 319 -9.67 3.09 -16.44
C VAL A 319 -9.63 4.05 -15.23
N GLY A 320 -10.65 4.88 -15.02
CA GLY A 320 -10.70 5.84 -13.90
C GLY A 320 -10.65 5.23 -12.50
N GLY A 321 -10.95 3.93 -12.34
CA GLY A 321 -10.79 3.22 -11.06
C GLY A 321 -9.33 2.89 -10.70
N THR A 322 -8.47 2.71 -11.72
CA THR A 322 -7.06 2.35 -11.53
C THR A 322 -6.22 3.53 -11.07
N ALA A 323 -6.53 4.76 -11.52
CA ALA A 323 -5.80 5.96 -11.11
C ALA A 323 -6.02 6.30 -9.62
N LEU A 324 -7.25 6.16 -9.12
CA LEU A 324 -7.55 6.37 -7.69
C LEU A 324 -6.93 5.28 -6.81
N SER A 325 -6.89 4.02 -7.30
CA SER A 325 -6.24 2.91 -6.59
C SER A 325 -4.71 3.06 -6.57
N LEU A 326 -4.11 3.60 -7.63
CA LEU A 326 -2.69 3.95 -7.68
C LEU A 326 -2.34 5.10 -6.73
N GLY A 327 -3.20 6.11 -6.59
CA GLY A 327 -3.01 7.19 -5.61
C GLY A 327 -3.09 6.68 -4.16
N LEU A 328 -4.07 5.82 -3.86
CA LEU A 328 -4.25 5.23 -2.54
C LEU A 328 -3.14 4.21 -2.20
N GLN A 329 -2.74 3.38 -3.18
CA GLN A 329 -1.63 2.44 -3.05
C GLN A 329 -0.29 3.20 -2.98
N GLY A 330 -0.15 4.31 -3.69
CA GLY A 330 0.99 5.21 -3.60
C GLY A 330 1.16 5.78 -2.19
N ALA A 331 0.07 6.21 -1.55
CA ALA A 331 0.10 6.68 -0.16
C ALA A 331 0.42 5.56 0.85
N LEU A 332 -0.09 4.34 0.63
CA LEU A 332 0.22 3.18 1.49
C LEU A 332 1.65 2.67 1.31
N VAL A 333 2.15 2.66 0.07
CA VAL A 333 3.55 2.37 -0.25
C VAL A 333 4.45 3.48 0.29
N ALA A 334 4.05 4.75 0.23
CA ALA A 334 4.79 5.85 0.84
C ALA A 334 4.82 5.75 2.38
N GLY A 335 3.73 5.29 3.02
CA GLY A 335 3.71 5.03 4.46
C GLY A 335 4.61 3.86 4.88
N GLN A 336 4.58 2.76 4.12
CA GLN A 336 5.49 1.62 4.35
C GLN A 336 6.95 1.97 4.05
N LEU A 337 7.19 2.73 2.98
CA LEU A 337 8.50 3.28 2.67
C LEU A 337 8.95 4.26 3.75
N GLY A 338 8.06 5.07 4.33
CA GLY A 338 8.39 5.98 5.44
C GLY A 338 8.91 5.23 6.66
N ILE A 339 8.21 4.16 7.07
CA ILE A 339 8.64 3.31 8.19
C ILE A 339 9.95 2.55 7.86
N GLU A 340 10.09 2.02 6.64
CA GLU A 340 11.35 1.40 6.20
C GLU A 340 12.48 2.44 6.10
N MET A 341 12.20 3.68 5.70
CA MET A 341 13.16 4.77 5.60
C MET A 341 13.61 5.28 6.96
N ASP A 342 12.72 5.39 7.95
CA ASP A 342 13.09 5.72 9.33
C ASP A 342 14.02 4.64 9.90
N ARG A 343 13.69 3.36 9.68
CA ARG A 343 14.55 2.24 10.09
C ARG A 343 15.88 2.21 9.35
N MET A 344 15.90 2.58 8.06
CA MET A 344 17.15 2.73 7.31
C MET A 344 17.95 3.93 7.78
N LYS A 345 17.30 5.01 8.22
CA LYS A 345 17.95 6.20 8.78
C LYS A 345 18.66 5.86 10.09
N ASP A 346 18.00 5.16 11.01
CA ASP A 346 18.62 4.71 12.27
C ASP A 346 19.87 3.84 11.99
N LYS A 347 19.74 2.90 11.04
CA LYS A 347 20.87 2.08 10.58
C LYS A 347 21.98 2.89 9.91
N MET A 348 21.65 3.98 9.21
CA MET A 348 22.67 4.87 8.64
C MET A 348 23.42 5.65 9.71
N GLU A 349 22.71 6.15 10.73
CA GLU A 349 23.33 6.85 11.84
C GLU A 349 24.26 5.91 12.63
N GLU A 350 23.86 4.65 12.80
CA GLU A 350 24.69 3.61 13.40
C GLU A 350 25.93 3.27 12.56
N LEU A 351 25.79 3.10 11.24
CA LEU A 351 26.92 2.85 10.33
C LEU A 351 27.90 4.04 10.31
N GLN A 352 27.40 5.27 10.26
CA GLN A 352 28.23 6.47 10.29
C GLN A 352 28.98 6.61 11.62
N LYS A 353 28.29 6.34 12.73
CA LYS A 353 28.92 6.33 14.06
C LYS A 353 30.01 5.25 14.14
N GLU A 354 29.76 4.06 13.62
CA GLU A 354 30.74 2.97 13.62
C GLU A 354 31.97 3.30 12.76
N ILE A 355 31.79 3.91 11.59
CA ILE A 355 32.89 4.37 10.73
C ILE A 355 33.69 5.48 11.44
N ARG A 356 33.01 6.42 12.11
CA ARG A 356 33.64 7.49 12.89
C ARG A 356 34.48 6.94 14.04
N ASP A 357 33.91 6.01 14.81
CA ASP A 357 34.54 5.44 16.00
C ASP A 357 35.74 4.54 15.65
N LYS A 358 35.65 3.78 14.53
CA LYS A 358 36.67 2.80 14.13
C LYS A 358 37.66 3.33 13.09
N GLY A 359 37.39 4.47 12.46
CA GLY A 359 38.19 5.04 11.37
C GLY A 359 38.28 4.15 10.13
N ARG A 360 37.42 3.14 10.00
CA ARG A 360 37.39 2.18 8.88
C ARG A 360 35.99 1.66 8.64
N ILE A 361 35.70 1.32 7.39
CA ILE A 361 34.44 0.66 7.00
C ILE A 361 34.38 -0.72 7.68
N PRO A 362 33.23 -1.13 8.25
CA PRO A 362 33.03 -2.50 8.69
C PRO A 362 33.26 -3.52 7.56
N ASP A 363 33.55 -4.76 7.92
CA ASP A 363 33.75 -5.81 6.92
C ASP A 363 32.45 -6.16 6.17
N ASP A 364 32.59 -6.84 5.02
CA ASP A 364 31.47 -7.15 4.12
C ASP A 364 30.44 -8.09 4.72
N ARG A 365 30.82 -8.83 5.77
CA ARG A 365 29.90 -9.69 6.49
C ARG A 365 29.04 -8.85 7.43
N HIS A 366 29.65 -7.93 8.18
CA HIS A 366 28.94 -6.99 9.04
C HIS A 366 27.99 -6.08 8.24
N LEU A 367 28.44 -5.56 7.10
CA LEU A 367 27.62 -4.76 6.18
C LEU A 367 26.41 -5.55 5.63
N ARG A 368 26.56 -6.86 5.41
CA ARG A 368 25.46 -7.74 4.99
C ARG A 368 24.52 -8.07 6.13
N ASP A 369 25.06 -8.53 7.24
CA ASP A 369 24.31 -9.13 8.34
C ASP A 369 23.54 -8.05 9.12
N GLU A 370 24.15 -6.91 9.42
CA GLU A 370 23.52 -5.83 10.19
C GLU A 370 22.80 -4.81 9.32
N PHE A 371 23.39 -4.41 8.19
CA PHE A 371 22.86 -3.33 7.35
C PHE A 371 22.08 -3.81 6.13
N GLY A 372 22.09 -5.12 5.84
CA GLY A 372 21.33 -5.71 4.72
C GLY A 372 21.84 -5.27 3.35
N LEU A 373 23.11 -4.84 3.25
CA LEU A 373 23.71 -4.41 1.99
C LEU A 373 24.06 -5.62 1.12
N ASP A 374 23.73 -5.57 -0.17
CA ASP A 374 24.19 -6.58 -1.12
C ASP A 374 25.63 -6.31 -1.59
N GLU A 375 26.26 -7.29 -2.26
CA GLU A 375 27.67 -7.19 -2.66
C GLU A 375 27.95 -6.00 -3.59
N GLU A 376 26.98 -5.61 -4.40
CA GLU A 376 27.08 -4.46 -5.30
C GLU A 376 27.04 -3.14 -4.51
N ALA A 377 26.13 -3.01 -3.54
CA ALA A 377 26.07 -1.84 -2.66
C ALA A 377 27.32 -1.73 -1.77
N ILE A 378 27.86 -2.85 -1.31
CA ILE A 378 29.13 -2.90 -0.56
C ILE A 378 30.31 -2.46 -1.44
N ALA A 379 30.39 -2.97 -2.66
CA ALA A 379 31.42 -2.58 -3.61
C ALA A 379 31.35 -1.09 -3.96
N ASP A 380 30.15 -0.56 -4.20
CA ASP A 380 29.92 0.87 -4.46
C ASP A 380 30.29 1.74 -3.24
N LEU A 381 29.94 1.31 -2.03
CA LEU A 381 30.30 2.01 -0.79
C LEU A 381 31.83 2.07 -0.62
N LYS A 382 32.50 0.93 -0.73
CA LYS A 382 33.97 0.85 -0.67
C LYS A 382 34.64 1.67 -1.77
N LYS A 383 34.14 1.57 -2.99
CA LYS A 383 34.63 2.34 -4.14
C LYS A 383 34.47 3.84 -3.90
N SER A 384 33.33 4.29 -3.38
CA SER A 384 33.09 5.71 -3.11
C SER A 384 34.00 6.29 -2.03
N ILE A 385 34.44 5.47 -1.08
CA ILE A 385 35.37 5.86 -0.02
C ILE A 385 36.82 5.76 -0.51
N ALA A 386 37.14 4.80 -1.38
CA ALA A 386 38.46 4.67 -2.00
C ALA A 386 38.73 5.72 -3.09
N GLU A 387 37.69 6.12 -3.84
CA GLU A 387 37.73 7.17 -4.87
C GLU A 387 37.55 8.57 -4.29
N GLN A 388 37.29 8.70 -2.98
CA GLN A 388 37.45 9.97 -2.29
C GLN A 388 38.94 10.31 -2.28
N ASP A 389 39.33 11.01 -3.34
CA ASP A 389 40.64 11.61 -3.51
C ASP A 389 41.00 12.34 -2.21
N SER A 390 42.13 11.95 -1.60
CA SER A 390 42.61 12.49 -0.33
C SER A 390 43.11 13.94 -0.46
N SER A 391 42.93 14.51 -1.66
CA SER A 391 43.01 15.93 -1.93
C SER A 391 42.07 16.70 -1.00
N PRO A 392 42.59 17.58 -0.12
CA PRO A 392 41.76 18.36 0.78
C PRO A 392 40.70 19.16 -0.01
N PRO A 393 39.49 19.33 0.54
CA PRO A 393 38.39 20.00 -0.13
C PRO A 393 38.79 21.37 -0.64
N THR A 394 38.32 21.70 -1.84
CA THR A 394 38.43 23.04 -2.40
C THR A 394 37.28 23.92 -1.86
N PRO A 395 37.45 25.24 -1.65
CA PRO A 395 36.45 26.17 -1.16
C PRO A 395 35.18 26.19 -1.97
N ASP A 396 35.24 25.75 -3.22
CA ASP A 396 34.05 25.49 -4.05
C ASP A 396 33.12 24.41 -3.49
N ASP A 397 33.65 23.54 -2.63
CA ASP A 397 32.90 22.48 -1.97
C ASP A 397 32.20 22.97 -0.69
N LEU A 398 32.49 24.20 -0.23
CA LEU A 398 31.81 24.82 0.91
C LEU A 398 30.58 25.62 0.44
N PRO A 399 29.45 25.56 1.18
CA PRO A 399 28.32 26.44 0.90
C PRO A 399 28.74 27.91 1.07
N PRO A 400 28.18 28.84 0.27
CA PRO A 400 28.46 30.26 0.45
C PRO A 400 28.11 30.66 1.89
N PRO A 401 28.87 31.59 2.51
CA PRO A 401 28.54 32.07 3.83
C PRO A 401 27.10 32.59 3.83
N PRO A 402 26.33 32.38 4.92
CA PRO A 402 25.02 32.96 5.05
C PRO A 402 25.13 34.48 4.83
N ASP A 403 24.23 35.05 4.03
CA ASP A 403 24.16 36.48 3.80
C ASP A 403 23.63 37.16 5.07
N TRP A 404 24.53 37.43 6.02
CA TRP A 404 24.23 38.13 7.27
C TRP A 404 23.98 39.64 7.07
N GLY A 405 24.03 40.13 5.82
CA GLY A 405 23.95 41.55 5.48
C GLY A 405 22.56 42.05 5.08
N GLN A 406 21.55 41.19 4.98
CA GLN A 406 20.16 41.63 4.84
C GLN A 406 19.55 41.84 6.22
N GLU A 407 19.49 43.11 6.63
CA GLU A 407 18.66 43.56 7.73
C GLU A 407 17.24 43.04 7.50
N TRP A 408 16.76 42.21 8.43
CA TRP A 408 15.43 41.65 8.39
C TRP A 408 14.43 42.74 8.82
N ASP A 409 14.07 43.63 7.90
CA ASP A 409 12.87 44.47 7.98
C ASP A 409 11.63 43.58 7.77
N MET A 410 11.47 42.58 8.63
CA MET A 410 10.29 41.74 8.67
C MET A 410 9.23 42.52 9.45
N GLU A 411 8.44 43.32 8.74
CA GLU A 411 7.15 43.83 9.22
C GLU A 411 6.34 42.63 9.71
N TRP A 412 6.25 42.48 11.03
CA TRP A 412 5.39 41.47 11.63
C TRP A 412 3.94 41.85 11.28
N PRO A 413 3.18 40.99 10.56
CA PRO A 413 1.80 41.29 10.25
C PRO A 413 1.02 41.45 11.57
N GLU A 414 0.27 42.55 11.68
CA GLU A 414 -0.55 42.78 12.86
C GLU A 414 -1.49 41.59 13.12
N PRO A 415 -1.69 41.21 14.39
CA PRO A 415 -2.55 40.09 14.73
C PRO A 415 -3.98 40.36 14.22
N PRO A 416 -4.66 39.34 13.66
CA PRO A 416 -6.01 39.54 13.13
C PRO A 416 -6.98 39.93 14.26
N PRO A 417 -7.99 40.78 13.96
CA PRO A 417 -8.97 41.18 14.95
C PRO A 417 -9.75 39.97 15.47
N PRO A 418 -10.19 40.01 16.74
CA PRO A 418 -10.95 38.92 17.32
C PRO A 418 -12.30 38.71 16.59
N PRO A 419 -12.77 37.45 16.48
CA PRO A 419 -14.02 37.16 15.80
C PRO A 419 -15.22 37.77 16.54
N PRO A 420 -16.26 38.21 15.82
CA PRO A 420 -17.45 38.81 16.42
C PRO A 420 -18.21 37.79 17.29
N HIS A 421 -18.62 38.22 18.48
CA HIS A 421 -19.46 37.44 19.38
C HIS A 421 -20.82 37.17 18.74
N HIS A 422 -21.07 35.92 18.32
CA HIS A 422 -22.39 35.49 17.89
C HIS A 422 -23.33 35.33 19.09
N ALA A 423 -24.47 36.04 19.04
CA ALA A 423 -25.55 35.90 19.99
C ALA A 423 -26.19 34.48 19.91
N PRO A 424 -26.69 33.93 21.02
CA PRO A 424 -27.27 32.59 21.07
C PRO A 424 -28.52 32.49 20.19
N GLY A 425 -28.47 31.61 19.18
CA GLY A 425 -29.57 31.34 18.26
C GLY A 425 -30.77 30.65 18.95
N LYS A 426 -31.98 31.01 18.51
CA LYS A 426 -33.25 30.43 18.95
C LYS A 426 -33.35 28.94 18.56
N PRO A 427 -34.03 28.10 19.37
CA PRO A 427 -34.19 26.68 19.10
C PRO A 427 -35.09 26.43 17.87
N VAL A 428 -34.66 25.48 17.04
CA VAL A 428 -35.40 24.99 15.87
C VAL A 428 -36.49 24.01 16.33
N PRO A 429 -37.75 24.14 15.87
CA PRO A 429 -38.81 23.19 16.23
C PRO A 429 -38.63 21.83 15.54
N PRO A 430 -39.12 20.73 16.16
CA PRO A 430 -38.98 19.38 15.64
C PRO A 430 -39.82 19.16 14.36
N PRO A 431 -39.36 18.27 13.45
CA PRO A 431 -40.08 17.96 12.23
C PRO A 431 -41.40 17.24 12.52
N ALA A 432 -42.45 17.62 11.79
CA ALA A 432 -43.77 17.02 11.88
C ALA A 432 -43.79 15.56 11.40
N ALA A 433 -44.60 14.73 12.05
CA ALA A 433 -44.80 13.33 11.71
C ALA A 433 -45.54 13.20 10.35
N PRO A 434 -45.14 12.25 9.47
CA PRO A 434 -45.83 12.03 8.22
C PRO A 434 -47.18 11.32 8.45
N THR A 435 -48.27 12.04 8.19
CA THR A 435 -49.63 11.49 8.09
C THR A 435 -49.97 11.26 6.62
N GLY A 436 -49.89 10.02 6.14
CA GLY A 436 -50.29 9.65 4.78
C GLY A 436 -50.71 8.17 4.67
N PRO A 437 -51.74 7.83 3.86
CA PRO A 437 -52.45 6.54 3.88
C PRO A 437 -51.78 5.40 3.08
N ASN A 438 -50.47 5.44 2.84
CA ASN A 438 -49.77 4.38 2.10
C ASN A 438 -49.11 3.36 3.05
N ALA A 439 -49.93 2.49 3.63
CA ALA A 439 -49.48 1.25 4.26
C ALA A 439 -49.53 0.11 3.21
N PRO A 440 -48.41 -0.56 2.86
CA PRO A 440 -48.43 -1.63 1.88
C PRO A 440 -49.09 -2.92 2.42
N PHE A 441 -49.89 -3.48 1.53
CA PHE A 441 -50.87 -4.55 1.70
C PHE A 441 -50.23 -5.93 1.54
N TRP A 442 -49.55 -6.48 2.56
CA TRP A 442 -49.10 -7.89 2.54
C TRP A 442 -49.15 -8.52 3.93
N ASN A 443 -50.35 -8.98 4.31
CA ASN A 443 -50.55 -9.96 5.38
C ASN A 443 -51.66 -10.92 4.92
N GLN A 444 -51.26 -12.07 4.38
CA GLN A 444 -52.09 -13.26 4.28
C GLN A 444 -51.22 -14.45 4.74
N PRO A 445 -51.64 -15.21 5.77
CA PRO A 445 -50.94 -16.42 6.18
C PRO A 445 -51.26 -17.56 5.20
N ILE A 446 -50.24 -18.34 4.84
CA ILE A 446 -50.40 -19.59 4.11
C ILE A 446 -50.71 -20.69 5.14
N ALA A 447 -51.80 -21.42 4.90
CA ALA A 447 -52.18 -22.65 5.59
C ALA A 447 -51.39 -23.87 5.06
#